data_AF-A0A948UI70-F1
#
_entry.id   AF-A0A948UI70-F1
#
_cell.length_a   1.000
_cell.length_b   1.000
_cell.length_c   1.000
_cell.angle_alpha   90.00
_cell.angle_beta   90.00
_cell.angle_gamma   90.00
#
_symmetry.space_group_name_H-M   'P 1'
#
loop_
_entity.id
_entity.type
_entity.pdbx_description
1 polymer ?
#
loop_
_entity_poly.entity_id
_entity_poly.type
_entity_poly.pdbx_seq_one_letter_code
_entity_poly.pdbx_strand_id
1 'polypeptide(L)'
;MASQLLDVSTTIRYSSRPNLSKLIPKDAKLYLDSGYQGVQKDFPDLNAVIPHKRTRNGNPLTRSQKIQNKKQRKIRVVIEHTLSQLKKFQILHQTYRNSLQNYEMAFGFV
;
A
#
# COMPACT_ATOMS: atom_id res chain seq x y z
N MET A 1 4.23 6.31 -40.19
CA MET A 1 2.91 5.70 -40.39
C MET A 1 2.33 5.39 -39.03
N ALA A 2 1.37 6.23 -38.61
CA ALA A 2 0.32 6.05 -37.60
C ALA A 2 0.66 5.19 -36.36
N SER A 3 1.02 5.80 -35.23
CA SER A 3 0.07 6.27 -34.19
C SER A 3 -0.69 5.14 -33.49
N GLN A 4 -0.18 4.73 -32.32
CA GLN A 4 -0.99 4.28 -31.19
C GLN A 4 -0.28 4.80 -29.93
N LEU A 5 -0.38 6.10 -29.62
CA LEU A 5 -1.38 6.61 -28.67
C LEU A 5 -1.71 5.54 -27.61
N LEU A 6 -0.93 5.57 -26.52
CA LEU A 6 -1.33 4.98 -25.25
C LEU A 6 -2.64 5.65 -24.83
N ASP A 7 -3.75 5.02 -25.24
CA ASP A 7 -5.09 5.46 -24.94
C ASP A 7 -5.31 5.35 -23.42
N VAL A 8 -5.60 6.50 -22.83
CA VAL A 8 -5.95 6.72 -21.42
C VAL A 8 -7.30 6.04 -21.07
N SER A 9 -7.91 5.31 -22.01
CA SER A 9 -9.14 4.51 -21.90
C SER A 9 -8.93 3.02 -21.56
N THR A 10 -7.76 2.58 -21.11
CA THR A 10 -7.62 1.21 -20.53
C THR A 10 -8.22 1.15 -19.12
N THR A 11 -9.54 1.32 -19.10
CA THR A 11 -10.52 0.81 -18.16
C THR A 11 -10.05 -0.48 -17.50
N ILE A 12 -9.68 -0.37 -16.22
CA ILE A 12 -10.36 -1.09 -15.14
C ILE A 12 -10.70 -2.55 -15.52
N ARG A 13 -9.68 -3.42 -15.56
CA ARG A 13 -9.87 -4.85 -15.34
C ARG A 13 -8.88 -5.33 -14.28
N TYR A 14 -9.41 -5.54 -13.08
CA TYR A 14 -8.74 -6.18 -11.94
C TYR A 14 -8.28 -7.64 -12.21
N SER A 15 -8.39 -8.15 -13.44
CA SER A 15 -8.22 -9.56 -13.81
C SER A 15 -6.79 -9.95 -14.19
N SER A 16 -5.83 -9.02 -14.19
CA SER A 16 -4.44 -9.29 -14.61
C SER A 16 -3.46 -8.67 -13.62
N ARG A 17 -3.63 -8.95 -12.32
CA ARG A 17 -2.59 -8.55 -11.36
C ARG A 17 -1.34 -9.38 -11.64
N PRO A 18 -0.20 -8.77 -12.00
CA PRO A 18 1.07 -9.50 -12.06
C PRO A 18 1.30 -10.17 -10.71
N ASN A 19 1.90 -11.36 -10.73
CA ASN A 19 2.21 -12.09 -9.50
C ASN A 19 3.09 -11.19 -8.61
N LEU A 20 2.55 -10.77 -7.46
CA LEU A 20 3.18 -9.79 -6.57
C LEU A 20 4.59 -10.21 -6.15
N SER A 21 4.82 -11.52 -6.01
CA SER A 21 6.14 -12.08 -5.68
C SER A 21 7.19 -11.91 -6.77
N LYS A 22 6.78 -11.65 -8.02
CA LYS A 22 7.70 -11.38 -9.14
C LYS A 22 8.11 -9.92 -9.23
N LEU A 23 7.29 -9.00 -8.71
CA LEU A 23 7.53 -7.55 -8.81
C LEU A 23 8.37 -7.01 -7.67
N ILE A 24 8.22 -7.58 -6.48
CA ILE A 24 8.91 -7.10 -5.28
C ILE A 24 10.26 -7.81 -5.17
N PRO A 25 11.38 -7.07 -5.01
CA PRO A 25 12.67 -7.67 -4.73
C PRO A 25 12.61 -8.56 -3.48
N LYS A 26 13.16 -9.78 -3.56
CA LYS A 26 13.05 -10.78 -2.48
C LYS A 26 13.73 -10.35 -1.17
N ASP A 27 14.72 -9.49 -1.28
CA ASP A 27 15.49 -8.92 -0.17
C ASP A 27 14.77 -7.73 0.50
N ALA A 28 13.77 -7.14 -0.16
CA ALA A 28 13.03 -6.00 0.37
C ALA A 28 12.13 -6.41 1.55
N LYS A 29 12.31 -5.74 2.70
CA LYS A 29 11.42 -5.91 3.86
C LYS A 29 10.10 -5.19 3.64
N LEU A 30 9.02 -5.95 3.67
CA LEU A 30 7.66 -5.43 3.55
C LEU A 30 7.04 -5.26 4.93
N TYR A 31 6.96 -4.03 5.43
CA TYR A 31 6.25 -3.74 6.66
C TYR A 31 4.75 -3.65 6.40
N LEU A 32 3.99 -4.57 6.99
CA LEU A 32 2.56 -4.69 6.78
C LEU A 32 1.79 -4.50 8.08
N ASP A 33 0.53 -4.08 7.96
CA ASP A 33 -0.37 -3.94 9.10
C ASP A 33 -0.84 -5.31 9.63
N SER A 34 -1.33 -5.31 10.88
CA SER A 34 -1.79 -6.53 11.55
C SER A 34 -2.98 -7.22 10.89
N GLY A 35 -3.61 -6.60 9.88
CA GLY A 35 -4.69 -7.20 9.09
C GLY A 35 -4.20 -8.21 8.05
N TYR A 36 -2.91 -8.19 7.70
CA TYR A 36 -2.34 -9.01 6.62
C TYR A 36 -1.79 -10.37 7.11
N GLN A 37 -2.36 -10.96 8.17
CA GLN A 37 -1.80 -12.17 8.81
C GLN A 37 -1.61 -13.37 7.87
N GLY A 38 -2.39 -13.46 6.78
CA GLY A 38 -2.26 -14.52 5.77
C GLY A 38 -1.10 -14.35 4.80
N VAL A 39 -0.50 -13.15 4.69
CA VAL A 39 0.46 -12.85 3.61
C VAL A 39 1.70 -13.74 3.62
N GLN A 40 2.16 -14.17 4.80
CA GLN A 40 3.33 -15.06 4.93
C GLN A 40 3.01 -16.47 4.44
N LYS A 41 1.73 -16.88 4.48
CA LYS A 41 1.26 -18.15 3.93
C LYS A 41 1.01 -18.05 2.43
N ASP A 42 0.37 -16.96 2.00
CA ASP A 42 -0.01 -16.76 0.60
C ASP A 42 1.20 -16.41 -0.29
N PHE A 43 2.22 -15.77 0.29
CA PHE A 43 3.44 -15.33 -0.39
C PHE A 43 4.70 -15.64 0.45
N PRO A 44 5.11 -16.91 0.52
CA PRO A 44 6.25 -17.32 1.36
C PRO A 44 7.59 -16.74 0.88
N ASP A 45 7.70 -16.40 -0.40
CA ASP A 45 8.90 -15.80 -0.99
C ASP A 45 9.09 -14.32 -0.61
N LEU A 46 8.08 -13.69 0.01
CA LEU A 46 8.13 -12.27 0.39
C LEU A 46 8.60 -12.13 1.83
N ASN A 47 9.54 -11.20 2.06
CA ASN A 47 10.02 -10.85 3.39
C ASN A 47 9.03 -9.91 4.12
N ALA A 48 7.86 -10.46 4.45
CA ALA A 48 6.76 -9.75 5.11
C ALA A 48 6.94 -9.67 6.63
N VAL A 49 6.97 -8.45 7.15
CA VAL A 49 7.11 -8.12 8.58
C VAL A 49 5.79 -7.57 9.10
N ILE A 50 5.11 -8.37 9.91
CA ILE A 50 3.84 -8.03 10.55
C ILE A 50 4.08 -7.82 12.05
N PRO A 51 3.42 -6.83 12.69
CA PRO A 51 3.53 -6.65 14.13
C PRO A 51 2.89 -7.83 14.87
N HIS A 52 3.53 -8.25 15.95
CA HIS A 52 3.01 -9.30 16.82
C HIS A 52 1.72 -8.83 17.49
N LYS A 53 0.61 -9.53 17.23
CA LYS A 53 -0.70 -9.23 17.84
C LYS A 53 -0.91 -10.13 19.05
N ARG A 54 -1.35 -9.54 20.18
CA ARG A 54 -1.82 -10.32 21.33
C ARG A 54 -3.22 -10.88 20.99
N THR A 55 -3.42 -12.18 21.14
CA THR A 55 -4.74 -12.81 21.03
C THR A 55 -5.48 -12.74 22.36
N ARG A 56 -6.82 -12.82 22.33
CA ARG A 56 -7.68 -12.66 23.52
C ARG A 56 -7.30 -13.66 24.63
N ASN A 57 -7.07 -14.91 24.25
CA ASN A 57 -6.76 -16.03 25.15
C ASN A 57 -5.27 -16.45 25.05
N GLY A 58 -4.42 -15.66 24.40
CA GLY A 58 -3.01 -15.99 24.22
C GLY A 58 -2.11 -15.37 25.28
N ASN A 59 -0.89 -15.88 25.32
CA ASN A 59 0.15 -15.37 26.20
C ASN A 59 0.42 -13.87 25.95
N PRO A 60 0.79 -13.12 26.98
CA PRO A 60 1.25 -11.75 26.83
C PRO A 60 2.43 -11.66 25.83
N LEU A 61 2.53 -10.53 25.13
CA LEU A 61 3.66 -10.28 24.25
C LEU A 61 4.97 -10.31 25.05
N THR A 62 5.92 -11.09 24.56
CA THR A 62 7.26 -11.15 25.15
C THR A 62 7.97 -9.80 25.01
N ARG A 63 9.00 -9.58 25.83
CA ARG A 63 9.81 -8.34 25.76
C ARG A 63 10.39 -8.13 24.36
N SER A 64 10.85 -9.20 23.71
CA SER A 64 11.38 -9.14 22.33
C SER A 64 10.32 -8.70 21.32
N GLN A 65 9.12 -9.29 21.37
CA GLN A 65 8.01 -8.92 20.50
C GLN A 65 7.59 -7.45 20.68
N LYS A 66 7.55 -6.96 21.92
CA LYS A 66 7.27 -5.55 22.22
C LYS A 66 8.33 -4.62 21.62
N ILE A 67 9.62 -4.99 21.69
CA ILE A 67 10.72 -4.22 21.09
C ILE A 67 10.58 -4.19 19.56
N GLN A 68 10.27 -5.32 18.92
CA GLN A 68 10.05 -5.39 17.48
C GLN A 68 8.87 -4.51 17.05
N ASN A 69 7.74 -4.61 17.74
CA ASN A 69 6.57 -3.77 17.49
C ASN A 69 6.89 -2.27 17.68
N LYS A 70 7.71 -1.92 18.70
CA LYS A 70 8.14 -0.53 18.92
C LYS A 70 9.00 0.00 17.76
N LYS A 71 9.89 -0.81 17.20
CA LYS A 71 10.69 -0.46 16.01
C LYS A 71 9.78 -0.23 14.80
N GLN A 72 8.83 -1.14 14.54
CA GLN A 72 7.90 -1.01 13.43
C GLN A 72 6.97 0.20 13.58
N ARG A 73 6.50 0.50 14.81
CA ARG A 73 5.69 1.69 15.08
C ARG A 73 6.44 2.98 14.73
N LYS A 74 7.73 3.08 15.04
CA LYS A 74 8.54 4.25 14.68
C LYS A 74 8.60 4.48 13.16
N ILE A 75 8.72 3.41 12.38
CA ILE A 75 8.71 3.49 10.91
C ILE A 75 7.33 3.98 10.42
N ARG A 76 6.23 3.42 10.96
CA ARG A 76 4.86 3.81 10.58
C ARG A 76 4.57 5.28 10.87
N VAL A 77 5.06 5.84 11.98
CA VAL A 77 4.81 7.26 12.34
C VAL A 77 5.24 8.22 11.23
N VAL A 78 6.40 8.00 10.61
CA VAL A 78 6.90 8.87 9.53
C VAL A 78 5.97 8.81 8.31
N ILE A 79 5.56 7.59 7.93
CA ILE A 79 4.65 7.36 6.80
C ILE A 79 3.27 7.96 7.11
N GLU A 80 2.73 7.74 8.31
CA GLU A 80 1.42 8.25 8.73
C GLU A 80 1.38 9.79 8.75
N HIS A 81 2.44 10.45 9.24
CA HIS A 81 2.53 11.91 9.17
C HIS A 81 2.59 12.41 7.73
N THR A 82 3.31 11.71 6.85
CA THR A 82 3.37 12.07 5.42
C THR A 82 2.00 11.91 4.77
N LEU A 83 1.35 10.76 4.97
CA LEU A 83 -0.01 10.51 4.46
C LEU A 83 -1.03 11.48 5.04
N SER A 84 -0.91 11.87 6.31
CA SER A 84 -1.79 12.87 6.93
C SER A 84 -1.63 14.24 6.27
N GLN A 85 -0.40 14.64 5.94
CA GLN A 85 -0.15 15.88 5.20
C GLN A 85 -0.73 15.81 3.77
N LEU A 86 -0.54 14.69 3.06
CA LEU A 86 -1.10 14.50 1.72
C LEU A 86 -2.63 14.54 1.72
N LYS A 87 -3.26 13.96 2.73
CA LYS A 87 -4.73 13.93 2.88
C LYS A 87 -5.36 15.31 3.11
N LYS A 88 -4.58 16.36 3.41
CA LYS A 88 -5.08 17.74 3.46
C LYS A 88 -5.53 18.24 2.08
N PHE A 89 -4.93 17.70 1.02
CA PHE A 89 -5.28 18.04 -0.35
C PHE A 89 -6.35 17.07 -0.86
N GLN A 90 -7.57 17.56 -1.07
CA GLN A 90 -8.70 16.72 -1.49
C GLN A 90 -8.41 15.96 -2.78
N ILE A 91 -7.70 16.60 -3.71
CA ILE A 91 -7.25 16.00 -4.98
C ILE A 91 -6.40 14.74 -4.79
N LEU A 92 -5.63 14.63 -3.70
CA LEU A 92 -4.75 13.48 -3.44
C LEU A 92 -5.43 12.32 -2.70
N HIS A 93 -6.58 12.56 -2.06
CA HIS A 93 -7.23 11.59 -1.18
C HIS A 93 -8.61 11.17 -1.65
N GLN A 94 -9.39 12.08 -2.24
CA GLN A 94 -10.74 11.78 -2.66
C GLN A 94 -10.75 11.04 -3.99
N THR A 95 -11.71 10.14 -4.17
CA THR A 95 -11.99 9.54 -5.47
C THR A 95 -12.53 10.61 -6.41
N TYR A 96 -11.86 10.80 -7.55
CA TYR A 96 -12.35 11.62 -8.64
C TYR A 96 -13.62 10.98 -9.23
N ARG A 97 -14.72 11.75 -9.29
CA ARG A 97 -16.05 11.27 -9.73
C ARG A 97 -16.54 11.90 -11.03
N ASN A 98 -15.80 12.86 -11.58
CA ASN A 98 -16.21 13.56 -12.80
C ASN A 98 -15.64 12.86 -14.05
N SER A 99 -16.04 13.28 -15.25
CA SER A 99 -15.55 12.67 -16.49
C SER A 99 -14.04 12.82 -16.63
N LEU A 100 -13.36 11.72 -16.97
CA LEU A 100 -11.92 11.71 -17.26
C LEU A 100 -11.58 12.47 -18.54
N GLN A 101 -12.52 12.57 -19.49
CA GLN A 101 -12.34 13.32 -20.74
C GLN A 101 -12.06 14.80 -20.48
N ASN A 102 -12.60 15.33 -19.37
CA ASN A 102 -12.48 16.74 -18.99
C ASN A 102 -11.47 16.95 -17.84
N TYR A 103 -10.68 15.92 -17.47
CA TYR A 103 -9.76 16.02 -16.34
C TYR A 103 -8.73 17.13 -16.53
N GLU A 104 -8.11 17.20 -17.71
CA GLU A 104 -7.13 18.23 -18.07
C GLU A 104 -7.73 19.65 -18.08
N MET A 105 -9.02 19.80 -18.41
CA MET A 105 -9.68 21.12 -18.32
C MET A 105 -9.95 21.52 -16.86
N ALA A 106 -10.23 20.55 -15.99
CA ALA A 106 -10.54 20.80 -14.59
C ALA A 106 -9.28 21.01 -13.72
N PHE A 107 -8.17 20.36 -14.07
CA PHE A 107 -6.93 20.35 -13.30
C PHE A 107 -5.69 20.80 -14.07
N GLY A 108 -5.85 21.27 -15.31
CA GLY A 108 -4.78 21.84 -16.11
C GLY A 108 -4.20 23.05 -15.40
N PHE A 109 -2.94 22.94 -14.99
CA PHE A 109 -2.19 24.06 -14.45
C PHE A 109 -1.74 24.93 -15.63
N VAL A 110 -2.09 26.22 -15.59
CA VAL A 110 -1.63 27.26 -16.55
C VAL A 110 -0.20 27.65 -16.24
#